data_AF-A0A7C3KG90-F1
#
_entry.id   AF-A0A7C3KG90-F1
#
_cell.length_a   1.000
_cell.length_b   1.000
_cell.length_c   1.000
_cell.angle_alpha   90.00
_cell.angle_beta   90.00
_cell.angle_gamma   90.00
#
_symmetry.space_group_name_H-M   'P 1'
#
loop_
_entity.id
_entity.type
_entity.pdbx_description
1 polymer ?
#
loop_
_entity_poly.entity_id
_entity_poly.type
_entity_poly.pdbx_seq_one_letter_code
_entity_poly.pdbx_strand_id
1 'polypeptide(L)'
;MVRVEAIPIKRIRRPLYRQNDAAKVAALMESIQVIGLQEPIDILEVDGEYYGFSGCHRFEACTRLGHETILCRIRRAPRTVLAKHLA
;
A
#
# COMPACT_ATOMS: atom_id res chain seq x y z
N MET A 1 -17.22 -6.29 -1.50
CA MET A 1 -17.23 -4.92 -2.06
C MET A 1 -15.81 -4.38 -2.03
N VAL A 2 -15.33 -3.85 -3.14
CA VAL A 2 -13.99 -3.28 -3.27
C VAL A 2 -14.16 -1.81 -3.58
N ARG A 3 -13.50 -0.92 -2.83
CA ARG A 3 -13.54 0.53 -3.06
C ARG A 3 -12.13 1.08 -3.30
N VAL A 4 -12.00 2.16 -4.06
CA VAL A 4 -10.72 2.84 -4.28
C VAL A 4 -10.78 4.19 -3.60
N GLU A 5 -9.82 4.46 -2.72
CA GLU A 5 -9.80 5.67 -1.88
C GLU A 5 -8.36 6.06 -1.56
N ALA A 6 -8.11 7.36 -1.38
CA ALA A 6 -6.82 7.87 -0.93
C ALA A 6 -6.72 7.71 0.59
N ILE A 7 -5.83 6.83 1.06
CA ILE A 7 -5.66 6.55 2.49
C ILE A 7 -4.33 7.16 2.97
N PRO A 8 -4.30 7.79 4.16
CA PRO A 8 -3.06 8.27 4.74
C PRO A 8 -2.05 7.13 4.88
N ILE A 9 -0.84 7.32 4.37
CA ILE A 9 0.24 6.30 4.40
C ILE A 9 0.46 5.82 5.84
N LYS A 10 0.40 6.75 6.81
CA LYS A 10 0.55 6.48 8.25
C LYS A 10 -0.52 5.56 8.85
N ARG A 11 -1.70 5.41 8.22
CA ARG A 11 -2.76 4.50 8.69
C ARG A 11 -2.61 3.07 8.18
N ILE A 12 -1.71 2.82 7.22
CA ILE A 12 -1.54 1.51 6.59
C ILE A 12 -0.50 0.71 7.37
N ARG A 13 -0.95 -0.35 8.05
CA ARG A 13 -0.08 -1.28 8.77
C ARG A 13 0.51 -2.29 7.80
N ARG A 14 1.83 -2.44 7.80
CA ARG A 14 2.53 -3.44 6.98
C ARG A 14 3.24 -4.45 7.90
N PRO A 15 2.55 -5.52 8.31
CA PRO A 15 3.09 -6.48 9.27
C PRO A 15 4.24 -7.33 8.69
N LEU A 16 4.30 -7.46 7.37
CA LEU A 16 5.37 -8.19 6.67
C LEU A 16 6.34 -7.20 6.04
N TYR A 17 7.57 -7.14 6.59
CA TYR A 17 8.65 -6.40 5.95
C TYR A 17 9.24 -7.26 4.84
N ARG A 18 9.05 -6.83 3.59
CA ARG A 18 9.70 -7.44 2.43
C ARG A 18 10.84 -6.53 2.01
N GLN A 19 11.99 -7.12 1.71
CA GLN A 19 13.09 -6.38 1.12
C GLN A 19 12.66 -5.88 -0.26
N ASN A 20 12.64 -4.56 -0.40
CA ASN A 20 12.33 -3.93 -1.67
C ASN A 20 13.61 -3.74 -2.49
N ASP A 21 13.43 -3.74 -3.80
CA ASP A 21 14.49 -3.48 -4.75
C ASP A 21 14.63 -1.97 -4.92
N ALA A 22 15.76 -1.42 -4.48
CA ALA A 22 16.01 0.01 -4.47
C ALA A 22 15.98 0.62 -5.89
N ALA A 23 16.41 -0.12 -6.92
CA ALA A 23 16.40 0.38 -8.29
C ALA A 23 14.97 0.53 -8.81
N LYS A 24 14.09 -0.45 -8.50
CA LYS A 24 12.67 -0.36 -8.83
C LYS A 24 11.95 0.74 -8.07
N VAL A 25 12.30 0.95 -6.80
CA VAL A 25 11.74 2.05 -6.01
C VAL A 25 12.13 3.39 -6.63
N ALA A 26 13.39 3.59 -7.00
CA ALA A 26 13.84 4.83 -7.65
C ALA A 26 13.12 5.09 -8.98
N ALA A 27 13.02 4.08 -9.85
CA ALA A 27 12.29 4.20 -11.11
C ALA A 27 10.79 4.51 -10.90
N LEU A 28 10.16 3.91 -9.89
CA LEU A 28 8.79 4.23 -9.51
C LEU A 28 8.67 5.64 -8.93
N MET A 29 9.64 6.12 -8.15
CA MET A 29 9.64 7.48 -7.62
C MET A 29 9.66 8.50 -8.76
N GLU A 30 10.55 8.34 -9.73
CA GLU A 30 10.62 9.22 -10.90
C GLU A 30 9.30 9.19 -11.69
N SER A 31 8.76 8.00 -11.95
CA SER A 31 7.48 7.85 -12.64
C SER A 31 6.33 8.53 -11.87
N ILE A 32 6.22 8.29 -10.56
CA ILE A 32 5.16 8.86 -9.70
C ILE A 32 5.28 10.39 -9.63
N GLN A 33 6.49 10.96 -9.65
CA GLN A 33 6.65 12.42 -9.68
C GLN A 33 6.16 13.05 -10.99
N VAL A 34 6.29 12.34 -12.12
CA VAL A 34 5.92 12.88 -13.44
C VAL A 34 4.43 12.67 -13.74
N ILE A 35 3.92 11.46 -13.52
CA ILE A 35 2.55 11.07 -13.92
C ILE A 35 1.62 10.74 -12.74
N GLY A 36 2.12 10.79 -11.50
CA GLY A 36 1.36 10.35 -10.33
C GLY A 36 1.24 8.83 -10.22
N LEU A 37 0.65 8.37 -9.12
CA LEU A 37 0.37 6.95 -8.93
C LEU A 37 -0.84 6.54 -9.77
N GLN A 38 -0.59 5.88 -10.90
CA GLN A 38 -1.66 5.40 -11.81
C GLN A 38 -2.39 4.17 -11.25
N GLU A 39 -1.66 3.23 -10.65
CA GLU A 39 -2.25 2.01 -10.12
C GLU A 39 -2.32 2.01 -8.58
N PRO A 40 -3.51 1.85 -8.00
CA PRO A 40 -3.66 1.77 -6.55
C PRO A 40 -3.00 0.52 -5.97
N ILE A 41 -2.59 0.60 -4.71
CA ILE A 41 -2.11 -0.55 -3.94
C ILE A 41 -3.30 -1.32 -3.33
N ASP A 42 -3.20 -2.64 -3.21
CA ASP A 42 -4.27 -3.41 -2.56
C ASP A 42 -4.04 -3.46 -1.05
N ILE A 43 -5.07 -3.09 -0.29
CA ILE A 43 -5.08 -3.17 1.16
C ILE A 43 -6.30 -3.94 1.66
N LEU A 44 -6.13 -4.61 2.79
CA LEU A 44 -7.21 -5.26 3.52
C LEU A 44 -7.69 -4.37 4.66
N GLU A 45 -9.01 -4.17 4.73
CA GLU A 45 -9.68 -3.51 5.85
C GLU A 45 -10.24 -4.58 6.79
N VAL A 46 -9.77 -4.60 8.03
CA VAL A 46 -10.13 -5.59 9.06
C VAL A 46 -10.37 -4.84 10.36
N ASP A 47 -11.58 -4.93 10.91
CA ASP A 47 -11.99 -4.24 12.14
C ASP A 47 -11.69 -2.72 12.16
N GLY A 48 -11.74 -2.05 11.00
CA GLY A 48 -11.45 -0.62 10.85
C GLY A 48 -9.97 -0.26 10.71
N GLU A 49 -9.09 -1.26 10.71
CA GLU A 49 -7.66 -1.13 10.48
C GLU A 49 -7.29 -1.54 9.04
N TYR A 50 -6.29 -0.85 8.49
CA TYR A 50 -5.83 -1.05 7.12
C TYR A 50 -4.51 -1.81 7.08
N TYR A 51 -4.46 -2.92 6.35
CA TYR A 51 -3.29 -3.80 6.24
C TYR A 51 -2.80 -3.89 4.79
N GLY A 52 -1.54 -3.53 4.56
CA GLY A 52 -0.91 -3.57 3.25
C GLY A 52 -0.01 -4.80 3.06
N PHE A 53 -0.36 -5.67 2.10
CA PHE A 53 0.41 -6.88 1.76
C PHE A 53 1.05 -6.83 0.37
N SER A 54 0.50 -6.03 -0.55
CA SER A 54 1.02 -5.86 -1.91
C SER A 54 1.56 -4.44 -2.12
N GLY A 55 2.19 -4.19 -3.28
CA GLY A 55 2.65 -2.85 -3.64
C GLY A 55 3.71 -2.27 -2.71
N CYS A 56 4.65 -3.10 -2.21
CA CYS A 56 5.72 -2.65 -1.31
C CYS A 56 6.57 -1.54 -1.94
N HIS A 57 7.01 -1.72 -3.20
CA HIS A 57 7.83 -0.71 -3.90
C HIS A 57 7.08 0.60 -4.14
N ARG A 58 5.79 0.54 -4.54
CA ARG A 58 4.95 1.74 -4.75
C ARG A 58 4.73 2.51 -3.45
N PHE A 59 4.42 1.79 -2.37
CA PHE A 59 4.27 2.39 -1.05
C PHE A 59 5.55 3.04 -0.56
N GLU A 60 6.69 2.36 -0.72
CA GLU A 60 7.98 2.92 -0.34
C GLU A 60 8.32 4.14 -1.18
N ALA A 61 8.12 4.09 -2.50
CA ALA A 61 8.29 5.23 -3.38
C ALA A 61 7.46 6.42 -2.91
N CYS A 62 6.15 6.23 -2.67
CA CYS A 62 5.30 7.29 -2.17
C CYS A 62 5.72 7.82 -0.79
N THR A 63 6.19 6.94 0.09
CA THR A 63 6.67 7.31 1.43
C THR A 63 7.94 8.16 1.33
N ARG A 64 8.90 7.75 0.49
CA ARG A 64 10.16 8.48 0.25
C ARG A 64 9.94 9.83 -0.45
N LEU A 65 8.94 9.91 -1.33
CA LEU A 65 8.50 11.15 -1.96
C LEU A 65 7.78 12.11 -1.01
N GLY A 66 7.44 11.67 0.20
CA GLY A 66 6.76 12.51 1.20
C GLY A 66 5.26 12.67 0.96
N HIS A 67 4.61 11.76 0.23
CA HIS A 67 3.16 11.81 0.07
C HIS A 67 2.44 11.54 1.39
N GLU A 68 1.41 12.32 1.69
CA GLU A 68 0.60 12.13 2.90
C GLU A 68 -0.36 10.95 2.74
N THR A 69 -0.92 10.80 1.54
CA THR A 69 -1.90 9.78 1.17
C THR A 69 -1.46 8.98 -0.05
N ILE A 70 -1.91 7.74 -0.14
CA ILE A 70 -1.68 6.85 -1.28
C ILE A 70 -3.01 6.27 -1.76
N LEU A 71 -3.16 6.12 -3.08
CA LEU A 71 -4.35 5.53 -3.67
C LEU A 71 -4.39 4.03 -3.36
N CYS A 72 -5.46 3.59 -2.71
CA CYS A 72 -5.62 2.24 -2.20
C CYS A 72 -6.90 1.60 -2.71
N ARG A 73 -6.80 0.36 -3.18
CA ARG A 73 -7.92 -0.54 -3.41
C ARG A 73 -8.20 -1.31 -2.13
N ILE A 74 -9.26 -0.93 -1.45
CA ILE A 74 -9.66 -1.43 -0.13
C ILE A 74 -10.59 -2.62 -0.30
N ARG A 75 -10.18 -3.74 0.28
CA ARG A 75 -10.99 -4.95 0.39
C ARG A 75 -11.30 -5.23 1.85
N ARG A 76 -12.58 -5.16 2.21
CA ARG A 76 -13.03 -5.55 3.55
C ARG A 76 -12.97 -7.05 3.71
N ALA A 77 -12.36 -7.53 4.79
CA ALA A 77 -12.25 -8.94 5.10
C ALA A 77 -12.31 -9.22 6.61
N PRO A 78 -12.75 -10.42 7.02
CA PRO A 78 -12.72 -10.82 8.42
C PRO A 78 -11.30 -11.15 8.89
N ARG A 79 -11.09 -11.18 10.22
CA ARG A 79 -9.80 -11.52 10.86
C ARG A 79 -9.24 -12.87 10.41
N THR A 80 -10.10 -13.83 10.05
CA THR A 80 -9.69 -15.14 9.52
C THR A 80 -8.92 -15.02 8.21
N VAL A 81 -9.25 -14.05 7.35
CA VAL A 81 -8.51 -13.77 6.12
C VAL A 81 -7.19 -13.09 6.43
N LEU A 82 -7.18 -12.17 7.40
CA LEU A 82 -5.94 -11.53 7.87
C LEU A 82 -4.94 -12.57 8.39
N ALA A 83 -5.40 -13.51 9.21
CA ALA A 83 -4.58 -14.59 9.75
C ALA A 83 -3.90 -15.41 8.64
N LYS A 84 -4.61 -15.70 7.55
CA LYS A 84 -4.05 -16.40 6.38
C LYS A 84 -2.95 -15.63 5.63
N HIS A 85 -2.89 -14.30 5.79
CA HIS A 85 -1.81 -13.49 5.20
C HIS A 85 -0.64 -13.29 6.15
N LEU A 86 -0.82 -13.59 7.44
CA LEU A 86 0.21 -13.47 8.48
C LEU A 86 0.91 -14.79 8.80
N ALA A 87 0.26 -15.93 8.49
CA ALA A 87 0.81 -17.28 8.57
C ALA A 87 1.61 -17.63 7.31
#